data_AF-A0A7W7BQ49-F1
#
_entry.id   AF-A0A7W7BQ49-F1
#
_cell.length_a   1.000
_cell.length_b   1.000
_cell.length_c   1.000
_cell.angle_alpha   90.00
_cell.angle_beta   90.00
_cell.angle_gamma   90.00
#
_symmetry.space_group_name_H-M   'P 1'
#
loop_
_entity.id
_entity.type
_entity.pdbx_description
1 polymer ?
#
loop_
_entity_poly.entity_id
_entity_poly.type
_entity_poly.pdbx_seq_one_letter_code
_entity_poly.pdbx_strand_id
1 'polypeptide(L)'
;MLLFVDTYRGVGMPSIHSSPTPATPSLTPPEPATSSDNAVAIEADDATLRLIADADAITHGVCCRDAEWRITFCGAEEDTLNMAAENYCSMCAEEILRLLPNAFENDPFICPKDHKPCPPLFEVELRVMKEINK
;
A
#
# COMPACT_ATOMS: atom_id res chain seq x y z
N MET A 1 -1.36 -15.44 -2.44
CA MET A 1 -1.64 -14.87 -1.12
C MET A 1 -0.83 -13.62 -0.87
N LEU A 2 -1.26 -12.55 -1.53
CA LEU A 2 -1.25 -11.23 -0.89
C LEU A 2 -2.12 -11.38 0.37
N LEU A 3 -1.98 -10.52 1.38
CA LEU A 3 -2.99 -10.48 2.45
C LEU A 3 -4.32 -10.04 1.80
N PHE A 4 -5.05 -11.04 1.32
CA PHE A 4 -6.32 -10.96 0.62
C PHE A 4 -7.37 -11.36 1.65
N VAL A 5 -8.08 -10.39 2.21
CA VAL A 5 -9.41 -10.69 2.73
C VAL A 5 -10.34 -10.55 1.55
N ASP A 6 -10.81 -11.72 1.14
CA ASP A 6 -11.91 -11.99 0.24
C ASP A 6 -12.94 -10.85 0.14
N THR A 7 -12.94 -10.12 -0.98
CA THR A 7 -13.99 -9.13 -1.30
C THR A 7 -14.33 -9.14 -2.78
N TYR A 8 -14.86 -10.27 -3.26
CA TYR A 8 -15.77 -10.22 -4.41
C TYR A 8 -17.23 -10.30 -3.92
N ARG A 9 -17.74 -9.18 -3.40
CA ARG A 9 -19.18 -8.91 -3.39
C ARG A 9 -19.41 -7.45 -3.79
N GLY A 10 -20.09 -7.31 -4.91
CA GLY A 10 -20.08 -6.09 -5.70
C GLY A 10 -20.91 -4.94 -5.16
N VAL A 11 -20.55 -3.75 -5.64
CA VAL A 11 -21.39 -2.56 -5.88
C VAL A 11 -20.50 -1.62 -6.71
N GLY A 12 -20.84 -1.31 -7.95
CA GLY A 12 -21.76 -0.21 -8.25
C GLY A 12 -20.96 1.07 -8.53
N MET A 13 -20.46 1.23 -9.76
CA MET A 13 -19.81 2.47 -10.19
C MET A 13 -20.81 3.64 -10.26
N PRO A 14 -20.47 4.83 -9.74
CA PRO A 14 -21.08 6.06 -10.19
C PRO A 14 -20.16 6.76 -11.21
N SER A 15 -20.74 7.04 -12.38
CA SER A 15 -20.25 8.04 -13.34
C SER A 15 -20.34 9.42 -12.72
N ILE A 16 -19.29 10.24 -12.85
CA ILE A 16 -19.43 11.70 -12.74
C ILE A 16 -18.76 12.42 -13.91
N HIS A 17 -19.50 13.41 -14.36
CA HIS A 17 -19.34 14.27 -15.52
C HIS A 17 -18.09 15.15 -15.49
N SER A 18 -17.44 15.27 -16.64
CA SER A 18 -16.51 16.35 -16.99
C SER A 18 -17.25 17.65 -17.32
N SER A 19 -16.65 18.81 -16.99
CA SER A 19 -16.62 20.10 -17.74
C SER A 19 -16.02 21.23 -16.84
N PRO A 20 -15.63 22.43 -17.34
CA PRO A 20 -14.29 22.64 -17.91
C PRO A 20 -13.58 23.95 -17.45
N THR A 21 -12.32 24.09 -17.92
CA THR A 21 -11.59 25.33 -18.32
C THR A 21 -10.94 26.25 -17.25
N PRO A 22 -9.89 27.01 -17.64
CA PRO A 22 -8.75 27.36 -16.80
C PRO A 22 -8.69 28.86 -16.47
N ALA A 23 -7.86 29.22 -15.49
CA ALA A 23 -7.34 30.58 -15.35
C ALA A 23 -5.95 30.56 -14.72
N THR A 24 -4.97 31.10 -15.45
CA THR A 24 -3.68 31.59 -14.95
C THR A 24 -3.71 33.11 -15.11
N PRO A 25 -3.24 33.91 -14.14
CA PRO A 25 -1.95 34.58 -14.38
C PRO A 25 -1.07 34.91 -13.15
N SER A 26 0.21 35.09 -13.46
CA SER A 26 1.26 35.97 -12.88
C SER A 26 1.67 35.80 -11.40
N LEU A 27 2.87 35.30 -11.10
CA LEU A 27 4.22 35.94 -11.20
C LEU A 27 4.41 37.19 -10.31
N THR A 28 4.92 36.95 -9.10
CA THR A 28 5.86 37.83 -8.39
C THR A 28 6.81 36.96 -7.56
N PRO A 29 8.13 37.18 -7.61
CA PRO A 29 9.10 36.41 -6.81
C PRO A 29 9.35 37.10 -5.45
N PRO A 30 9.38 36.36 -4.33
CA PRO A 30 10.08 36.81 -3.13
C PRO A 30 11.53 36.32 -3.14
N GLU A 31 12.42 37.26 -2.83
CA GLU A 31 13.86 37.14 -2.61
C GLU A 31 14.25 36.24 -1.42
N PRO A 32 15.55 35.89 -1.26
CA PRO A 32 15.99 34.66 -0.61
C PRO A 32 16.05 34.76 0.91
N ALA A 33 15.45 33.79 1.60
CA ALA A 33 15.70 33.57 3.02
C ALA A 33 16.84 32.56 3.19
N THR A 34 18.02 33.07 3.55
CA THR A 34 19.11 32.29 4.15
C THR A 34 18.79 32.05 5.63
N SER A 35 18.63 30.79 6.04
CA SER A 35 18.90 30.27 7.40
C SER A 35 18.64 28.77 7.33
N SER A 36 19.66 27.93 7.13
CA SER A 36 20.30 27.19 8.22
C SER A 36 19.40 27.04 9.44
N ASP A 37 18.73 25.89 9.57
CA ASP A 37 18.48 25.26 10.86
C ASP A 37 18.15 23.78 10.63
N ASN A 38 19.13 22.95 11.00
CA ASN A 38 19.01 21.56 11.42
C ASN A 38 17.85 20.76 10.82
N ALA A 39 18.11 20.12 9.68
CA ALA A 39 17.48 18.85 9.40
C ALA A 39 17.92 17.88 10.50
N VAL A 40 17.14 17.81 11.58
CA VAL A 40 17.14 16.66 12.46
C VAL A 40 16.82 15.49 11.56
N ALA A 41 17.84 14.70 11.22
CA ALA A 41 17.62 13.36 10.76
C ALA A 41 16.84 12.70 11.89
N ILE A 42 15.53 12.59 11.72
CA ILE A 42 14.73 11.66 12.49
C ILE A 42 15.30 10.31 12.06
N GLU A 43 16.24 9.79 12.85
CA GLU A 43 16.63 8.40 12.73
C GLU A 43 15.31 7.64 12.82
N ALA A 44 14.95 6.94 11.74
CA ALA A 44 13.76 6.12 11.68
C ALA A 44 13.91 5.13 12.82
N ASP A 45 13.26 5.43 13.94
CA ASP A 45 13.17 4.56 15.08
C ASP A 45 12.72 3.20 14.55
N ASP A 46 13.20 2.14 15.19
CA ASP A 46 13.04 0.75 14.77
C ASP A 46 11.58 0.32 15.01
N ALA A 47 10.64 1.01 14.35
CA ALA A 47 9.22 0.98 14.60
C ALA A 47 8.68 -0.42 14.34
N THR A 48 8.43 -1.14 15.44
CA THR A 48 7.79 -2.46 15.39
C THR A 48 6.48 -2.35 14.62
N LEU A 49 6.30 -3.21 13.61
CA LEU A 49 5.04 -3.31 12.88
C LEU A 49 3.90 -3.62 13.86
N ARG A 50 2.77 -2.93 13.72
CA ARG A 50 1.58 -3.15 14.55
C ARG A 50 0.50 -3.88 13.76
N LEU A 51 -0.11 -4.90 14.36
CA LEU A 51 -1.28 -5.55 13.77
C LEU A 51 -2.56 -4.81 14.18
N ILE A 52 -3.33 -4.38 13.19
CA ILE A 52 -4.67 -3.80 13.38
C ILE A 52 -5.72 -4.70 12.72
N ALA A 53 -6.98 -4.51 13.09
CA ALA A 53 -8.12 -5.20 12.50
C ALA A 53 -9.25 -4.20 12.29
N ASP A 54 -9.31 -3.63 11.08
CA ASP A 54 -10.34 -2.69 10.65
C ASP A 54 -10.75 -3.00 9.20
N ALA A 55 -11.96 -3.52 9.01
CA ALA A 55 -12.43 -3.90 7.68
C ALA A 55 -12.66 -2.70 6.76
N ASP A 56 -13.09 -1.56 7.32
CA ASP A 56 -13.46 -0.38 6.55
C ASP A 56 -12.23 0.46 6.17
N ALA A 57 -11.08 0.24 6.81
CA ALA A 57 -9.85 0.94 6.52
C ALA A 57 -9.32 0.64 5.10
N ILE A 58 -8.96 1.71 4.37
CA ILE A 58 -8.21 1.60 3.12
C ILE A 58 -6.77 1.22 3.47
N THR A 59 -6.36 0.01 3.06
CA THR A 59 -5.06 -0.55 3.43
C THR A 59 -4.11 -0.61 2.24
N HIS A 60 -2.81 -0.40 2.50
CA HIS A 60 -1.77 -0.58 1.52
C HIS A 60 -1.29 -2.04 1.46
N GLY A 61 -1.20 -2.60 0.26
CA GLY A 61 -0.72 -3.98 0.07
C GLY A 61 0.81 -4.10 0.21
N VAL A 62 1.26 -5.20 0.82
CA VAL A 62 2.68 -5.64 0.88
C VAL A 62 2.82 -7.05 0.29
N CYS A 63 4.02 -7.43 -0.16
CA CYS A 63 4.23 -8.80 -0.64
C CYS A 63 4.64 -9.73 0.52
N CYS A 64 3.93 -10.84 0.69
CA CYS A 64 4.22 -11.85 1.72
C CYS A 64 5.64 -12.45 1.62
N ARG A 65 6.33 -12.28 0.48
CA ARG A 65 7.70 -12.74 0.23
C ARG A 65 8.78 -11.68 0.45
N ASP A 66 8.41 -10.40 0.60
CA ASP A 66 9.39 -9.33 0.85
C ASP A 66 10.06 -9.55 2.19
N ALA A 67 11.36 -9.25 2.33
CA ALA A 67 12.08 -9.41 3.59
C ALA A 67 11.53 -8.50 4.72
N GLU A 68 10.96 -7.36 4.33
CA GLU A 68 10.40 -6.35 5.21
C GLU A 68 9.03 -5.93 4.69
N TRP A 69 8.09 -5.66 5.59
CA TRP A 69 6.70 -5.30 5.26
C TRP A 69 6.35 -3.84 5.59
N ARG A 70 7.35 -2.96 5.68
CA ARG A 70 7.14 -1.51 5.78
C ARG A 70 6.90 -0.87 4.43
N ILE A 71 7.54 -1.38 3.38
CA ILE A 71 7.42 -0.80 2.04
C ILE A 71 6.31 -1.50 1.26
N THR A 72 5.28 -0.74 0.92
CA THR A 72 4.09 -1.20 0.22
C THR A 72 4.30 -1.26 -1.29
N PHE A 73 3.37 -1.89 -2.03
CA PHE A 73 3.46 -1.95 -3.50
C PHE A 73 3.54 -0.57 -4.15
N CYS A 74 2.79 0.42 -3.65
CA CYS A 74 2.84 1.79 -4.20
C CYS A 74 4.06 2.59 -3.71
N GLY A 75 4.95 2.00 -2.91
CA GLY A 75 6.14 2.65 -2.36
C GLY A 75 5.89 3.50 -1.11
N ALA A 76 4.67 3.51 -0.56
CA ALA A 76 4.42 4.13 0.73
C ALA A 76 5.05 3.29 1.85
N GLU A 77 5.55 3.96 2.89
CA GLU A 77 6.05 3.33 4.11
C GLU A 77 4.94 3.29 5.16
N GLU A 78 4.68 2.11 5.72
CA GLU A 78 3.61 1.86 6.69
C GLU A 78 4.17 1.13 7.92
N ASP A 79 3.65 1.47 9.09
CA ASP A 79 3.99 0.83 10.37
C ASP A 79 2.86 -0.07 10.90
N THR A 80 1.80 -0.25 10.10
CA THR A 80 0.65 -1.10 10.44
C THR A 80 0.41 -2.17 9.38
N LEU A 81 -0.03 -3.34 9.84
CA LEU A 81 -0.54 -4.43 9.02
C LEU A 81 -2.00 -4.65 9.36
N ASN A 82 -2.86 -4.72 8.35
CA ASN A 82 -4.28 -4.96 8.54
C ASN A 82 -4.70 -6.22 7.77
N MET A 83 -4.86 -7.31 8.50
CA MET A 83 -5.30 -8.59 7.94
C MET A 83 -6.82 -8.70 7.84
N ALA A 84 -7.58 -7.66 8.22
CA ALA A 84 -9.04 -7.63 8.15
C ALA A 84 -9.58 -6.70 7.05
N ALA A 85 -8.70 -5.95 6.37
CA ALA A 85 -9.09 -4.91 5.42
C ALA A 85 -9.89 -5.43 4.23
N GLU A 86 -11.00 -4.77 3.93
CA GLU A 86 -11.82 -5.03 2.75
C GLU A 86 -11.55 -4.01 1.62
N ASN A 87 -10.94 -2.87 1.95
CA ASN A 87 -10.63 -1.80 1.03
C ASN A 87 -9.12 -1.64 0.83
N TYR A 88 -8.70 -1.46 -0.43
CA TYR A 88 -7.28 -1.37 -0.79
C TYR A 88 -6.94 -0.07 -1.50
N CYS A 89 -5.72 0.42 -1.29
CA CYS A 89 -5.17 1.55 -2.03
C CYS A 89 -5.18 1.26 -3.54
N SER A 90 -5.80 2.15 -4.33
CA SER A 90 -5.88 2.01 -5.79
C SER A 90 -4.50 1.95 -6.45
N MET A 91 -3.52 2.71 -5.95
CA MET A 91 -2.16 2.69 -6.48
C MET A 91 -1.46 1.35 -6.26
N CYS A 92 -1.70 0.70 -5.11
CA CYS A 92 -1.17 -0.66 -4.89
C CYS A 92 -1.81 -1.65 -5.88
N ALA A 93 -3.12 -1.53 -6.13
CA ALA A 93 -3.81 -2.39 -7.10
C ALA A 93 -3.29 -2.20 -8.53
N GLU A 94 -3.06 -0.95 -8.94
CA GLU A 94 -2.47 -0.62 -10.25
C GLU A 94 -1.06 -1.21 -10.39
N GLU A 95 -0.22 -1.07 -9.37
CA GLU A 95 1.14 -1.64 -9.40
C GLU A 95 1.11 -3.17 -9.46
N ILE A 96 0.21 -3.82 -8.70
CA ILE A 96 0.03 -5.28 -8.76
C ILE A 96 -0.36 -5.72 -10.18
N LEU A 97 -1.31 -5.03 -10.82
CA LEU A 97 -1.74 -5.32 -12.19
C LEU A 97 -0.65 -5.05 -13.23
N ARG A 98 0.19 -4.04 -12.99
CA ARG A 98 1.36 -3.75 -13.82
C ARG A 98 2.38 -4.88 -13.76
N LEU A 99 2.58 -5.48 -12.58
CA LEU A 99 3.52 -6.57 -12.35
C LEU A 99 2.98 -7.91 -12.86
N LEU A 100 1.68 -8.17 -12.65
CA LEU A 100 1.00 -9.37 -13.10
C LEU A 100 -0.36 -8.98 -13.70
N PRO A 101 -0.45 -8.88 -15.03
CA PRO A 101 -1.73 -8.69 -15.71
C PRO A 101 -2.70 -9.79 -15.30
N ASN A 102 -3.94 -9.40 -15.01
CA ASN A 102 -4.99 -10.30 -14.54
C ASN A 102 -4.72 -10.91 -13.15
N ALA A 103 -3.89 -10.28 -12.29
CA ALA A 103 -3.66 -10.73 -10.92
C ALA A 103 -4.94 -10.96 -10.09
N PHE A 104 -6.01 -10.22 -10.40
CA PHE A 104 -7.32 -10.34 -9.74
C PHE A 104 -8.30 -11.28 -10.44
N GLU A 105 -7.97 -11.77 -11.64
CA GLU A 105 -8.79 -12.70 -12.42
C GLU A 105 -8.19 -14.12 -12.46
N ASN A 106 -6.87 -14.23 -12.26
CA ASN A 106 -6.12 -15.47 -12.15
C ASN A 106 -6.27 -16.09 -10.75
N ASP A 107 -5.75 -17.31 -10.61
CA ASP A 107 -5.58 -17.97 -9.32
C ASP A 107 -4.89 -17.01 -8.32
N PRO A 108 -5.56 -16.62 -7.19
CA PRO A 108 -5.05 -15.65 -6.21
C PRO A 108 -3.78 -16.12 -5.49
N PHE A 109 -3.30 -17.32 -5.82
CA PHE A 109 -2.08 -17.89 -5.28
C PHE A 109 -0.82 -17.57 -6.08
N ILE A 110 -0.85 -16.84 -7.20
CA ILE A 110 0.39 -16.43 -7.91
C ILE A 110 0.90 -15.06 -7.42
N CYS A 111 2.19 -14.98 -7.10
CA CYS A 111 2.85 -13.77 -6.65
C CYS A 111 3.11 -12.79 -7.81
N PRO A 112 2.70 -11.51 -7.70
CA PRO A 112 2.95 -10.53 -8.76
C PRO A 112 4.43 -10.21 -8.99
N LYS A 113 5.28 -10.31 -7.96
CA LYS A 113 6.70 -9.95 -8.06
C LYS A 113 7.55 -11.02 -8.75
N ASP A 114 7.35 -12.28 -8.41
CA ASP A 114 8.23 -13.38 -8.84
C ASP A 114 7.51 -14.50 -9.61
N HIS A 115 6.20 -14.37 -9.84
CA HIS A 115 5.36 -15.32 -10.58
C HIS A 115 5.34 -16.75 -10.00
N LYS A 116 5.74 -16.92 -8.73
CA LYS A 116 5.70 -18.20 -8.02
C LYS A 116 4.42 -18.32 -7.18
N PRO A 117 3.99 -19.54 -6.84
CA PRO A 117 2.94 -19.73 -5.85
C PRO A 117 3.31 -19.02 -4.54
N CYS A 118 2.42 -18.21 -4.00
CA CYS A 118 2.56 -17.62 -2.68
C CYS A 118 2.54 -18.70 -1.59
N PRO A 119 3.18 -18.44 -0.44
CA PRO A 119 3.01 -19.26 0.73
C PRO A 119 1.53 -19.35 1.15
N PRO A 120 1.13 -20.46 1.82
CA PRO A 120 -0.19 -20.62 2.39
C PRO A 120 -0.46 -19.64 3.54
N LEU A 121 -1.74 -19.40 3.85
CA LEU A 121 -2.17 -18.38 4.84
C LEU A 121 -1.53 -18.54 6.20
N PHE A 122 -1.53 -19.75 6.73
CA PHE A 122 -0.96 -20.02 8.04
C PHE A 122 0.53 -19.66 8.13
N GLU A 123 1.30 -19.79 7.04
CA GLU A 123 2.73 -19.40 7.04
C GLU A 123 2.90 -17.89 7.09
N VAL A 124 2.03 -17.16 6.39
CA VAL A 124 2.02 -15.70 6.41
C VAL A 124 1.60 -15.19 7.78
N GLU A 125 0.55 -15.76 8.38
CA GLU A 125 0.13 -15.44 9.75
C GLU A 125 1.24 -15.68 10.76
N LEU A 126 1.92 -16.83 10.70
CA LEU A 126 3.08 -17.12 11.56
C LEU A 126 4.20 -16.10 11.37
N ARG A 127 4.40 -15.59 10.15
CA ARG A 127 5.39 -14.57 9.88
C ARG A 127 4.97 -13.20 10.43
N VAL A 128 3.71 -12.79 10.26
CA VAL A 128 3.15 -11.58 10.88
C VAL A 128 3.42 -11.61 12.39
N MET A 129 3.08 -12.72 13.05
CA MET A 129 3.30 -12.88 14.49
C MET A 129 4.78 -12.79 14.89
N LYS A 130 5.72 -13.15 14.00
CA LYS A 130 7.15 -12.97 14.26
C LYS A 130 7.59 -11.53 14.09
N GLU A 131 7.11 -10.84 13.06
CA GLU A 131 7.49 -9.46 12.76
C GLU A 131 7.00 -8.47 13.83
N ILE A 132 5.79 -8.66 14.36
CA ILE A 132 5.20 -7.76 15.37
C ILE A 132 5.72 -8.01 16.80
N ASN A 133 6.46 -9.11 17.03
CA ASN A 133 7.03 -9.48 18.33
C ASN A 133 8.56 -9.27 18.41
N LYS A 134 9.15 -8.60 17.42
CA LYS A 134 10.56 -8.18 17.45
C LYS A 134 10.73 -6.98 18.37
#